data_AF-A0A368SXN9-F1
#
_entry.id   AF-A0A368SXN9-F1
#
_cell.length_a   1.000
_cell.length_b   1.000
_cell.length_c   1.000
_cell.angle_alpha   90.00
_cell.angle_beta   90.00
_cell.angle_gamma   90.00
#
_symmetry.space_group_name_H-M   'P 1'
#
loop_
_entity.id
_entity.type
_entity.pdbx_description
1 polymer ?
#
loop_
_entity_poly.entity_id
_entity_poly.type
_entity_poly.pdbx_seq_one_letter_code
_entity_poly.pdbx_strand_id
1 'polypeptide(L)' 'MLRVDRHLTADDLAKALRRDVYDGLIASPKSLPPKWFYDERGSALFEQITELPEYYPTRAERAILRARAVEIAAT' A
#
# COMPACT_ATOMS: atom_id res chain seq x y z
N MET A 1 -0.10 28.97 5.11
CA MET A 1 -1.03 28.28 4.19
C MET A 1 -0.22 27.20 3.48
N LEU A 2 -0.56 25.92 3.69
CA LEU A 2 0.16 24.81 3.05
C LEU A 2 -0.32 24.69 1.59
N ARG A 3 0.60 24.75 0.63
CA ARG A 3 0.29 24.50 -0.78
C ARG A 3 0.48 23.01 -1.05
N VAL A 4 -0.55 22.37 -1.62
CA VAL A 4 -0.47 20.97 -2.06
C VAL A 4 -0.48 20.97 -3.59
N ASP A 5 0.59 20.51 -4.19
CA ASP A 5 0.68 20.34 -5.64
C ASP A 5 0.23 18.92 -6.03
N ARG A 6 -0.74 18.82 -6.94
CA ARG A 6 -1.28 17.54 -7.43
C ARG A 6 -0.66 17.21 -8.79
N HIS A 7 0.25 16.24 -8.80
CA HIS A 7 0.91 15.76 -10.03
C HIS A 7 0.17 14.62 -10.74
N LEU A 8 -0.87 14.05 -10.12
CA LEU A 8 -1.67 12.96 -10.68
C LEU A 8 -3.04 13.45 -11.13
N THR A 9 -3.42 13.13 -12.35
CA THR A 9 -4.77 13.33 -12.90
C THR A 9 -5.71 12.21 -12.46
N ALA A 10 -7.02 12.39 -12.69
CA ALA A 10 -8.00 11.35 -12.43
C ALA A 10 -7.80 10.10 -13.29
N ASP A 11 -7.23 10.25 -14.49
CA ASP A 11 -7.09 9.17 -15.47
C ASP A 11 -5.85 8.30 -15.27
N ASP A 12 -4.84 8.80 -14.56
CA ASP A 12 -3.54 8.11 -14.44
C ASP A 12 -3.69 6.74 -13.78
N LEU A 13 -4.57 6.60 -12.80
CA LEU A 13 -4.86 5.32 -12.15
C LEU A 13 -5.45 4.30 -13.15
N ALA A 14 -6.42 4.73 -13.95
CA ALA A 14 -7.07 3.87 -14.93
C ALA A 14 -6.13 3.50 -16.09
N LYS A 15 -5.22 4.40 -16.49
CA LYS A 15 -4.17 4.10 -17.48
C LYS A 15 -3.18 3.08 -16.95
N ALA A 16 -2.71 3.26 -15.71
CA ALA A 16 -1.80 2.33 -15.05
C ALA A 16 -2.42 0.93 -14.93
N LEU A 17 -3.68 0.83 -14.47
CA LEU A 17 -4.36 -0.47 -14.33
C LEU A 17 -4.45 -1.22 -15.66
N ARG A 18 -4.92 -0.56 -16.72
CA ARG A 18 -5.04 -1.18 -18.05
C ARG A 18 -3.70 -1.70 -18.55
N ARG A 19 -2.63 -0.92 -18.36
CA ARG A 19 -1.29 -1.29 -18.79
C ARG A 19 -0.77 -2.50 -18.01
N ASP A 20 -0.84 -2.45 -16.68
CA ASP A 20 -0.36 -3.50 -15.79
C ASP A 20 -1.10 -4.83 -16.03
N VAL A 21 -2.42 -4.77 -16.24
CA VAL A 21 -3.25 -5.94 -16.53
C VAL A 21 -2.92 -6.51 -17.91
N TYR A 22 -2.79 -5.67 -18.93
CA TYR A 22 -2.45 -6.12 -20.28
C TYR A 22 -1.10 -6.85 -20.28
N ASP A 23 -0.04 -6.18 -19.81
CA ASP A 23 1.31 -6.75 -19.79
C ASP A 23 1.37 -8.01 -18.92
N GLY A 24 0.72 -7.98 -17.75
CA GLY A 24 0.73 -9.06 -16.78
C GLY A 24 0.00 -10.33 -17.21
N LEU A 25 -1.13 -10.19 -17.92
CA LEU A 25 -1.94 -11.34 -18.35
C LEU A 25 -1.44 -11.98 -19.66
N ILE A 26 -0.68 -11.26 -20.50
CA ILE A 26 -0.04 -11.84 -21.69
C ILE A 26 1.32 -12.48 -21.40
N ALA A 27 1.93 -12.18 -20.24
CA ALA A 27 3.21 -12.76 -19.84
C ALA A 27 3.11 -14.27 -19.52
N SER A 28 4.27 -14.94 -19.57
CA SER A 28 4.45 -16.31 -19.10
C SER A 28 5.70 -16.39 -18.21
N PRO A 29 5.55 -16.50 -16.87
CA PRO A 29 4.28 -16.65 -16.13
C PRO A 29 3.45 -15.36 -16.07
N LYS A 30 2.13 -15.50 -15.86
CA LYS A 30 1.22 -14.37 -15.63
C LYS A 30 1.51 -13.73 -14.27
N SER A 31 1.40 -12.42 -14.18
CA SER A 31 1.59 -11.69 -12.93
C SER A 31 0.72 -10.42 -12.88
N LEU A 32 0.47 -9.89 -11.68
CA LEU A 32 -0.15 -8.58 -11.48
C LEU A 32 0.57 -7.85 -10.34
N PRO A 33 0.79 -6.51 -10.46
CA PRO A 33 1.36 -5.73 -9.37
C PRO A 33 0.46 -5.75 -8.13
N PRO A 34 1.02 -5.95 -6.91
CA PRO A 34 0.24 -6.08 -5.68
C PRO A 34 -0.47 -4.79 -5.26
N LYS A 35 -0.10 -3.62 -5.82
CA LYS A 35 -0.80 -2.36 -5.55
C LYS A 35 -2.31 -2.44 -5.87
N TRP A 36 -2.69 -3.33 -6.79
CA TRP A 36 -4.09 -3.59 -7.14
C TRP A 36 -4.85 -4.44 -6.13
N PHE A 37 -4.20 -4.93 -5.08
CA PHE A 37 -4.89 -5.52 -3.92
C PHE A 37 -5.59 -4.48 -3.05
N TYR A 38 -5.28 -3.18 -3.18
CA TYR A 38 -5.71 -2.15 -2.23
C TYR A 38 -6.79 -1.24 -2.81
N ASP A 39 -7.88 -1.83 -3.32
CA ASP A 39 -9.15 -1.10 -3.46
C ASP A 39 -9.82 -0.95 -2.07
N GLU A 40 -11.05 -0.43 -2.01
CA GLU A 40 -11.77 -0.26 -0.74
C GLU A 40 -11.86 -1.57 0.06
N ARG A 41 -12.28 -2.65 -0.61
CA ARG A 41 -12.45 -3.96 0.02
C ARG A 41 -11.12 -4.56 0.43
N GLY A 42 -10.15 -4.54 -0.46
CA GLY A 42 -8.85 -5.12 -0.23
C GLY A 42 -8.05 -4.38 0.84
N SER A 43 -8.27 -3.07 0.98
CA SER A 43 -7.74 -2.29 2.10
C SER A 43 -8.38 -2.71 3.42
N ALA A 44 -9.71 -2.87 3.48
CA ALA A 44 -10.40 -3.38 4.68
C ALA A 44 -9.95 -4.81 5.05
N LEU A 45 -9.71 -5.67 4.06
CA LEU A 45 -9.13 -6.99 4.29
C LEU A 45 -7.71 -6.90 4.83
N PHE A 46 -6.89 -5.98 4.32
CA PHE A 46 -5.54 -5.78 4.84
C PHE A 46 -5.55 -5.26 6.28
N GLU A 47 -6.48 -4.37 6.64
CA GLU A 47 -6.67 -3.96 8.04
C GLU A 47 -6.96 -5.16 8.95
N GLN A 48 -7.87 -6.06 8.55
CA GLN A 48 -8.13 -7.30 9.28
C GLN A 48 -6.90 -8.20 9.36
N ILE A 49 -6.13 -8.31 8.27
CA ILE A 49 -4.86 -9.07 8.26
C ILE A 49 -3.91 -8.53 9.32
N THR A 50 -3.84 -7.20 9.54
CA THR A 50 -2.94 -6.61 10.54
C THR A 50 -3.24 -6.99 11.98
N GLU A 51 -4.44 -7.53 12.25
CA GLU A 51 -4.89 -7.94 13.58
C GLU A 51 -4.69 -9.44 13.84
N LEU A 52 -4.41 -10.23 12.80
CA LEU A 52 -4.23 -11.67 12.93
C LEU A 52 -3.04 -12.01 13.86
N PRO A 53 -3.18 -13.01 14.75
CA PRO A 53 -2.09 -13.40 15.64
C PRO A 53 -0.84 -13.86 14.87
N GLU A 54 -1.02 -14.52 13.72
CA GLU A 54 0.03 -14.98 12.82
C GLU A 54 0.73 -13.81 12.09
N TYR A 55 0.01 -12.72 11.81
CA TYR A 55 0.54 -11.55 11.12
C TYR A 55 1.14 -10.55 12.11
N TYR A 56 2.26 -10.94 12.72
CA TYR A 56 2.98 -10.10 13.69
C TYR A 56 3.54 -8.75 13.19
N PRO A 57 3.82 -8.49 11.88
CA PRO A 57 4.57 -7.30 11.45
C PRO A 57 4.02 -5.97 11.97
N THR A 58 2.72 -5.72 11.82
CA THR A 58 2.10 -4.45 12.25
C THR A 58 2.18 -4.26 13.76
N ARG A 59 2.03 -5.34 14.54
CA ARG A 59 2.15 -5.30 16.01
C ARG A 59 3.59 -4.99 16.44
N ALA A 60 4.58 -5.62 15.80
CA ALA A 60 5.98 -5.40 16.11
C ALA A 60 6.44 -3.98 15.77
N GLU A 61 6.11 -3.50 14.56
CA GLU A 61 6.42 -2.13 14.13
C GLU A 61 5.81 -1.09 15.08
N ARG A 62 4.51 -1.23 15.41
CA ARG A 62 3.84 -0.35 16.38
C ARG A 62 4.51 -0.35 17.74
N ALA A 63 4.98 -1.50 18.23
CA ALA A 63 5.68 -1.58 19.52
C ALA A 63 7.01 -0.81 19.49
N ILE A 64 7.79 -0.95 18.41
CA ILE A 64 9.06 -0.23 18.22
C ILE A 64 8.81 1.27 18.10
N LEU A 65 7.84 1.68 17.26
CA LEU A 65 7.51 3.09 17.09
C LEU A 65 7.04 3.72 18.40
N ARG A 66 6.20 3.04 19.19
CA ARG A 66 5.79 3.53 20.52
C ARG A 66 6.98 3.74 21.46
N ALA A 67 7.98 2.85 21.41
CA ALA A 67 9.15 2.96 22.26
C ALA A 67 10.17 4.01 21.78
N ARG A 68 10.26 4.26 20.47
CA ARG A 68 11.39 4.99 19.86
C ARG A 68 11.01 6.28 19.12
N ALA A 69 9.72 6.61 19.00
CA ALA A 69 9.26 7.75 18.21
C ALA A 69 9.88 9.09 18.62
N VAL A 70 10.05 9.34 19.93
CA VAL A 70 10.66 10.59 20.42
C VAL A 70 12.12 10.70 19.99
N GLU A 71 12.88 9.60 20.08
CA GLU A 71 14.28 9.56 19.66
C GLU A 71 14.41 9.76 18.15
N ILE A 72 13.52 9.16 17.37
CA ILE A 72 13.47 9.32 15.91
C ILE A 72 13.13 10.76 15.53
N ALA A 73 12.19 11.40 16.22
CA ALA A 73 11.77 12.77 15.91
C ALA A 73 12.79 13.83 16.35
N ALA A 74 13.74 13.47 17.22
CA ALA A 74 14.79 14.37 17.72
C ALA A 74 16.00 14.50 16.78
N THR A 75 16.07 13.71 15.69
CA THR A 75 17.09 13.82 14.62
C THR A 75 16.60 14.66 13.47
#